data_AF-A0A9D1GQB1-F1
#
_entry.id   AF-A0A9D1GQB1-F1
#
_cell.length_a   1.000
_cell.length_b   1.000
_cell.length_c   1.000
_cell.angle_alpha   90.00
_cell.angle_beta   90.00
_cell.angle_gamma   90.00
#
_symmetry.space_group_name_H-M   'P 1'
#
loop_
_entity.id
_entity.type
_entity.pdbx_description
1 polymer ?
#
loop_
_entity_poly.entity_id
_entity_poly.type
_entity_poly.pdbx_seq_one_letter_code
_entity_poly.pdbx_strand_id
1 'polypeptide(L)'
;YSKDNKERRNQFQTLLSSNRLQDTLLLLKSLYSLADEKKKERKMLGSFDSQFFQQALKKASEELMFSMNLSKTEALELLEKTLKIQPVYQYSK
;
A
#
# COMPACT_ATOMS: atom_id res chain seq x y z
N TYR A 1 6.99 -7.84 -7.49
CA TYR A 1 6.05 -7.25 -8.47
C TYR A 1 6.73 -7.24 -9.86
N SER A 2 5.97 -7.16 -10.95
CA SER A 2 6.55 -7.11 -12.32
C SER A 2 7.18 -5.75 -12.65
N LYS A 3 8.32 -5.75 -13.37
CA LYS A 3 8.97 -4.52 -13.87
C LYS A 3 8.22 -3.92 -15.07
N ASP A 4 7.42 -4.71 -15.77
CA ASP A 4 6.52 -4.22 -16.81
C ASP A 4 5.35 -3.44 -16.17
N ASN A 5 5.14 -2.19 -16.60
CA ASN A 5 4.12 -1.33 -16.01
C ASN A 5 2.69 -1.80 -16.28
N LYS A 6 2.42 -2.39 -17.46
CA LYS A 6 1.09 -2.88 -17.83
C LYS A 6 0.76 -4.15 -17.05
N GLU A 7 1.71 -5.06 -16.96
CA GLU A 7 1.55 -6.30 -16.19
C GLU A 7 1.39 -5.99 -14.69
N ARG A 8 2.25 -5.12 -14.13
CA ARG A 8 2.15 -4.69 -12.73
C ARG A 8 0.79 -4.07 -12.43
N ARG A 9 0.29 -3.22 -13.34
CA ARG A 9 -1.04 -2.62 -13.21
C ARG A 9 -2.14 -3.68 -13.13
N ASN A 10 -2.09 -4.69 -14.00
CA ASN A 10 -3.07 -5.77 -13.99
C ASN A 10 -2.98 -6.58 -12.69
N GLN A 11 -1.77 -6.93 -12.24
CA GLN A 11 -1.55 -7.63 -10.98
C GLN A 11 -2.12 -6.84 -9.79
N PHE A 12 -1.82 -5.54 -9.71
CA PHE A 12 -2.32 -4.68 -8.64
C PHE A 12 -3.84 -4.53 -8.68
N GLN A 13 -4.43 -4.42 -9.87
CA GLN A 13 -5.87 -4.40 -10.04
C GLN A 13 -6.53 -5.69 -9.53
N THR A 14 -5.97 -6.85 -9.88
CA THR A 14 -6.48 -8.15 -9.41
C THR A 14 -6.44 -8.26 -7.90
N LEU A 15 -5.31 -7.89 -7.27
CA LEU A 15 -5.17 -7.92 -5.82
C LEU A 15 -6.14 -6.94 -5.12
N LEU A 16 -6.30 -5.73 -5.66
CA LEU A 16 -7.18 -4.71 -5.08
C LEU A 16 -8.66 -5.10 -5.16
N SER A 17 -9.08 -5.70 -6.29
CA SER A 17 -10.45 -6.17 -6.49
C SER A 17 -10.79 -7.43 -5.71
N SER A 18 -9.81 -8.13 -5.15
CA SER A 18 -10.06 -9.29 -4.30
C SER A 18 -10.77 -8.90 -3.02
N ASN A 19 -11.68 -9.75 -2.53
CA ASN A 19 -12.33 -9.59 -1.23
C ASN A 19 -11.49 -10.14 -0.06
N ARG A 20 -10.27 -10.64 -0.33
CA ARG A 20 -9.39 -11.18 0.70
C ARG A 20 -8.48 -10.08 1.24
N LEU A 21 -8.50 -9.88 2.56
CA LEU A 21 -7.59 -8.95 3.22
C LEU A 21 -6.12 -9.30 2.91
N GLN A 22 -5.79 -10.59 2.84
CA GLN A 22 -4.45 -11.08 2.52
C GLN A 22 -3.93 -10.54 1.17
N ASP A 23 -4.80 -10.45 0.16
CA ASP A 23 -4.43 -9.94 -1.16
C ASP A 23 -4.19 -8.43 -1.11
N THR A 24 -4.99 -7.70 -0.31
CA THR A 24 -4.80 -6.26 -0.05
C THR A 24 -3.48 -6.00 0.68
N LEU A 25 -3.14 -6.84 1.67
CA LEU A 25 -1.87 -6.77 2.39
C LEU A 25 -0.67 -7.12 1.50
N LEU A 26 -0.82 -8.10 0.60
CA LEU A 26 0.20 -8.45 -0.39
C LEU A 26 0.47 -7.30 -1.38
N LEU A 27 -0.60 -6.62 -1.80
CA LEU A 27 -0.52 -5.42 -2.63
C LEU A 27 0.23 -4.31 -1.90
N LEU A 28 -0.15 -4.01 -0.65
CA LEU A 28 0.53 -3.01 0.17
C LEU A 28 2.02 -3.32 0.32
N LYS A 29 2.37 -4.56 0.70
CA LYS A 29 3.77 -4.99 0.81
C LYS A 29 4.56 -4.78 -0.49
N SER A 30 3.94 -5.08 -1.63
CA SER A 30 4.57 -4.89 -2.95
C SER A 30 4.81 -3.41 -3.27
N LEU A 31 3.81 -2.56 -3.00
CA LEU A 31 3.88 -1.12 -3.25
C LEU A 31 4.87 -0.41 -2.33
N TYR A 32 4.93 -0.81 -1.07
CA TYR A 32 5.92 -0.28 -0.15
C TYR A 32 7.36 -0.69 -0.53
N SER A 33 7.59 -1.92 -0.99
CA SER A 33 8.90 -2.34 -1.52
C SER A 33 9.30 -1.48 -2.72
N LEU A 34 8.36 -1.24 -3.65
CA LEU A 34 8.58 -0.36 -4.79
C LEU A 34 8.88 1.08 -4.35
N ALA A 35 8.18 1.59 -3.32
CA ALA A 35 8.42 2.93 -2.79
C ALA A 35 9.83 3.05 -2.20
N ASP A 36 10.33 2.03 -1.48
CA ASP A 36 11.69 2.03 -0.93
C ASP A 36 12.76 1.99 -2.04
N GLU A 37 12.56 1.17 -3.08
CA GLU A 37 13.42 1.16 -4.26
C GLU A 37 13.47 2.54 -4.95
N LYS A 38 12.30 3.17 -5.15
CA LYS A 38 12.23 4.51 -5.74
C LYS A 38 12.89 5.56 -4.86
N LYS A 39 12.74 5.47 -3.54
CA LYS A 39 13.40 6.36 -2.58
C LYS A 39 14.93 6.28 -2.70
N LYS A 40 15.49 5.08 -2.83
CA LYS A 40 16.95 4.89 -3.06
C LYS A 40 17.41 5.55 -4.35
N GLU A 41 16.56 5.59 -5.37
CA GLU A 41 16.77 6.34 -6.62
C GLU A 41 16.45 7.84 -6.53
N ARG A 42 16.07 8.38 -5.36
CA ARG A 42 15.54 9.75 -5.16
C ARG A 42 14.32 10.06 -6.02
N LYS A 43 13.49 9.05 -6.28
CA LYS A 43 12.23 9.15 -7.03
C LYS A 43 11.05 8.83 -6.12
N MET A 44 9.87 9.27 -6.54
CA MET A 44 8.60 8.90 -5.93
C MET A 44 7.95 7.75 -6.68
N LEU A 45 6.92 7.15 -6.08
CA LEU A 45 6.01 6.26 -6.79
C LEU A 45 5.38 6.99 -7.98
N GLY A 46 5.15 6.26 -9.08
CA GLY A 46 4.38 6.79 -10.20
C GLY A 46 2.96 7.16 -9.76
N SER A 47 2.28 7.97 -10.55
CA SER A 47 0.89 8.41 -10.28
C SER A 47 -0.05 7.22 -10.07
N PHE A 48 0.03 6.23 -10.94
CA PHE A 48 -0.73 5.00 -10.85
C PHE A 48 -0.39 4.18 -9.60
N ASP A 49 0.90 3.91 -9.34
CA ASP A 49 1.31 3.11 -8.18
C ASP A 49 0.88 3.80 -6.85
N SER A 50 0.94 5.13 -6.81
CA SER A 50 0.45 5.94 -5.70
C SER A 50 -1.07 5.80 -5.49
N GLN A 51 -1.86 5.76 -6.56
CA GLN A 51 -3.31 5.55 -6.47
C GLN A 51 -3.66 4.17 -5.92
N PHE A 52 -2.94 3.13 -6.35
CA PHE A 52 -3.11 1.78 -5.80
C PHE A 52 -2.75 1.71 -4.33
N PHE A 53 -1.69 2.43 -3.93
CA PHE A 53 -1.28 2.50 -2.54
C PHE A 53 -2.36 3.11 -1.65
N GLN A 54 -2.91 4.26 -2.03
CA GLN A 54 -3.97 4.91 -1.25
C GLN A 54 -5.24 4.05 -1.16
N GLN A 55 -5.64 3.38 -2.26
CA GLN A 55 -6.81 2.51 -2.26
C GLN A 55 -6.61 1.26 -1.41
N ALA A 56 -5.45 0.60 -1.51
CA ALA A 56 -5.14 -0.57 -0.72
C ALA A 56 -5.00 -0.23 0.77
N LEU A 57 -4.40 0.92 1.09
CA LEU A 57 -4.24 1.40 2.47
C LEU A 57 -5.61 1.67 3.11
N LYS A 58 -6.48 2.39 2.38
CA LYS A 58 -7.85 2.64 2.81
C LYS A 58 -8.57 1.32 3.10
N LYS A 59 -8.60 0.40 2.12
CA LYS A 59 -9.28 -0.89 2.23
C LYS A 59 -8.77 -1.72 3.41
N ALA A 60 -7.46 -1.84 3.58
CA ALA A 60 -6.87 -2.58 4.70
C ALA A 60 -7.19 -1.91 6.05
N SER A 61 -7.10 -0.57 6.13
CA SER A 61 -7.39 0.15 7.37
C SER A 61 -8.86 0.03 7.79
N GLU A 62 -9.80 0.12 6.85
CA GLU A 62 -11.24 -0.03 7.12
C GLU A 62 -11.57 -1.45 7.63
N GLU A 63 -10.96 -2.47 7.02
CA GLU A 63 -11.12 -3.86 7.45
C GLU A 63 -10.57 -4.08 8.88
N LEU A 64 -9.42 -3.51 9.21
CA LEU A 64 -8.84 -3.60 10.56
C LEU A 64 -9.67 -2.82 11.59
N MET A 65 -10.13 -1.61 11.23
CA MET A 65 -11.03 -0.83 12.07
C MET A 65 -12.28 -1.63 12.43
N PHE A 66 -12.89 -2.30 11.44
CA PHE A 66 -14.08 -3.10 11.66
C PHE A 66 -13.81 -4.40 12.43
N SER A 67 -12.83 -5.19 12.00
CA SER A 67 -12.56 -6.53 12.56
C SER A 67 -11.94 -6.51 13.95
N MET A 68 -11.18 -5.47 14.27
CA MET A 68 -10.44 -5.35 15.54
C MET A 68 -10.96 -4.21 16.42
N ASN A 69 -12.04 -3.52 16.01
CA ASN A 69 -12.58 -2.36 16.69
C ASN A 69 -11.52 -1.27 16.99
N LEU A 70 -10.65 -1.03 16.00
CA LEU A 70 -9.58 -0.04 16.09
C LEU A 70 -10.06 1.31 15.57
N SER A 71 -9.51 2.39 16.14
CA SER A 71 -9.56 3.68 15.49
C SER A 71 -8.75 3.66 14.18
N LYS A 72 -9.02 4.62 13.29
CA LYS A 72 -8.27 4.78 12.05
C LYS A 72 -6.76 4.91 12.30
N THR A 73 -6.37 5.67 13.34
CA THR A 73 -4.97 5.89 13.70
C THR A 73 -4.32 4.58 14.13
N GLU A 74 -4.96 3.81 15.01
CA GLU A 74 -4.44 2.52 15.47
C GLU A 74 -4.32 1.50 14.33
N ALA A 75 -5.29 1.46 13.41
CA ALA A 75 -5.22 0.59 12.24
C ALA A 75 -4.05 0.95 11.32
N LEU A 76 -3.81 2.25 11.08
CA LEU A 76 -2.68 2.72 10.28
C LEU A 76 -1.35 2.42 10.97
N GLU A 77 -1.22 2.71 12.26
CA GLU A 77 -0.02 2.37 13.03
C GLU A 77 0.28 0.87 13.02
N LEU A 78 -0.76 0.03 13.11
CA LEU A 78 -0.62 -1.42 13.05
C LEU A 78 -0.12 -1.87 11.68
N LEU A 79 -0.67 -1.32 10.59
CA LEU A 79 -0.21 -1.60 9.23
C LEU A 79 1.24 -1.18 9.03
N GLU A 80 1.63 0.01 9.50
CA GLU A 80 3.00 0.53 9.39
C GLU A 80 4.00 -0.33 10.18
N LYS A 81 3.67 -0.68 11.43
CA LYS A 81 4.50 -1.55 12.28
C LYS A 81 4.66 -2.94 11.66
N THR A 82 3.58 -3.53 11.16
CA THR A 82 3.56 -4.91 10.65
C THR A 82 4.25 -5.02 9.30
N LEU A 83 4.01 -4.06 8.41
CA LEU A 83 4.65 -4.03 7.10
C LEU A 83 6.09 -3.51 7.18
N LYS A 84 6.53 -2.98 8.33
CA LYS A 84 7.89 -2.46 8.57
C LYS A 84 8.30 -1.38 7.58
N ILE A 85 7.34 -0.62 7.05
CA ILE A 85 7.64 0.45 6.11
C ILE A 85 7.13 1.76 6.71
N GLN A 86 8.07 2.65 7.00
CA GLN A 86 7.77 3.99 7.46
C GLN A 86 6.95 4.71 6.39
N PRO A 87 5.82 5.35 6.75
CA PRO A 87 5.11 6.20 5.82
C PRO A 87 6.06 7.34 5.45
N VAL A 88 6.56 7.35 4.22
CA VAL A 88 7.21 8.54 3.69
C VAL A 88 6.08 9.52 3.37
N TYR A 89 5.55 10.16 4.40
CA TYR A 89 4.89 11.45 4.27
C TYR A 89 5.97 12.42 3.78
N GLN A 90 6.08 12.59 2.46
CA GLN A 90 6.71 13.80 1.95
C GLN A 90 5.65 14.90 1.95
N TYR A 91 5.58 15.61 3.07
CA TYR A 91 5.27 17.03 3.04
C TYR A 91 6.42 17.76 2.34
N SER A 92 6.08 18.58 1.34
CA SER A 92 6.81 19.77 0.84
C SER A 92 5.96 20.35 -0.29
N LYS A 93 5.35 21.53 -0.25
CA LYS A 93 5.38 22.72 0.62
C LYS A 93 3.96 23.26 0.76
#